data_AF-A0A953WDM4-F1
#
_entry.id   AF-A0A953WDM4-F1
#
_cell.length_a   1.000
_cell.length_b   1.000
_cell.length_c   1.000
_cell.angle_alpha   90.00
_cell.angle_beta   90.00
_cell.angle_gamma   90.00
#
_symmetry.space_group_name_H-M   'P 1'
#
loop_
_entity.id
_entity.type
_entity.pdbx_description
1 polymer ?
#
loop_
_entity_poly.entity_id
_entity_poly.type
_entity_poly.pdbx_seq_one_letter_code
_entity_poly.pdbx_strand_id
1 'polypeptide(L)'
;MKSLAVLAMAVAACATVAADPVPSKVRSGAFVEMVAQRGVECGLLKRWQDLSLRALSLQDRNGWAEEDVAALRAETARLVSATACDAESLTLWIEESRKGFDSEMLPPYLVAYKTLAEMDAPPRVFSATSLRLDKAPVLAAIDRKLEALAASGRPAEGGKPWPEYIDRTSAAILGFAGSLEAEGGDEAAAWIAQSGMIVEIWYEEERE
;
A
#
# COMPACT_ATOMS: atom_id res chain seq x y z
N MET A 1 -32.98 -32.59 63.20
CA MET A 1 -32.00 -33.27 62.32
C MET A 1 -31.95 -32.54 60.99
N LYS A 2 -30.75 -32.15 60.59
CA LYS A 2 -30.40 -31.47 59.34
C LYS A 2 -30.68 -32.39 58.15
N SER A 3 -31.12 -31.83 57.02
CA SER A 3 -30.45 -32.02 55.72
C SER A 3 -31.18 -31.33 54.55
N LEU A 4 -30.57 -30.22 54.14
CA LEU A 4 -30.06 -29.92 52.80
C LEU A 4 -31.04 -29.87 51.62
N ALA A 5 -31.40 -28.63 51.29
CA ALA A 5 -31.76 -28.18 49.95
C ALA A 5 -30.61 -28.45 48.97
N VAL A 6 -30.93 -29.14 47.86
CA VAL A 6 -30.02 -29.29 46.71
C VAL A 6 -30.15 -28.03 45.86
N LEU A 7 -29.16 -27.16 45.99
CA LEU A 7 -28.93 -26.01 45.12
C LEU A 7 -28.40 -26.54 43.78
N ALA A 8 -29.23 -26.56 42.74
CA ALA A 8 -28.78 -26.84 41.39
C ALA A 8 -27.97 -25.64 40.88
N MET A 9 -26.64 -25.75 40.94
CA MET A 9 -25.71 -24.85 40.25
C MET A 9 -25.91 -25.00 38.74
N ALA A 10 -26.60 -24.05 38.13
CA ALA A 10 -26.52 -23.81 36.70
C ALA A 10 -25.08 -23.36 36.40
N VAL A 11 -24.24 -24.30 36.00
CA VAL A 11 -22.96 -24.01 35.36
C VAL A 11 -23.30 -23.36 34.03
N ALA A 12 -23.26 -22.03 34.00
CA ALA A 12 -23.13 -21.29 32.76
C ALA A 12 -21.80 -21.73 32.14
N ALA A 13 -21.89 -22.71 31.24
CA ALA A 13 -20.81 -23.01 30.32
C ALA A 13 -20.62 -21.75 29.49
N CYS A 14 -19.60 -20.95 29.84
CA CYS A 14 -18.98 -20.04 28.90
C CYS A 14 -18.48 -20.93 27.76
N ALA A 15 -19.32 -21.14 26.75
CA ALA A 15 -18.86 -21.60 25.46
C ALA A 15 -17.88 -20.52 24.99
N THR A 16 -16.60 -20.74 25.23
CA THR A 16 -15.56 -20.15 24.42
C THR A 16 -15.84 -20.67 23.02
N VAL A 17 -16.64 -19.92 22.26
CA VAL A 17 -16.66 -20.04 20.80
C VAL A 17 -15.20 -19.81 20.42
N ALA A 18 -14.49 -20.90 20.14
CA ALA A 18 -13.19 -20.80 19.51
C ALA A 18 -13.48 -20.09 18.20
N ALA A 19 -13.18 -18.79 18.14
CA ALA A 19 -13.31 -18.04 16.91
C ALA A 19 -12.52 -18.82 15.86
N ASP A 20 -13.16 -19.10 14.73
CA ASP A 20 -12.47 -19.78 13.63
C ASP A 20 -11.18 -19.01 13.34
N PRO A 21 -10.05 -19.72 13.17
CA PRO A 21 -8.77 -19.07 13.01
C PRO A 21 -8.83 -18.16 11.78
N VAL A 22 -8.51 -16.87 11.97
CA VAL A 22 -8.49 -15.87 10.88
C VAL A 22 -7.67 -16.43 9.71
N PRO A 23 -8.24 -16.48 8.48
CA PRO A 23 -7.54 -17.01 7.31
C PRO A 23 -6.17 -16.35 7.12
N SER A 24 -5.18 -17.13 6.68
CA SER A 24 -3.80 -16.61 6.56
C SER A 24 -3.71 -15.38 5.66
N LYS A 25 -4.44 -15.37 4.53
CA LYS A 25 -4.48 -14.22 3.61
C LYS A 25 -5.02 -12.95 4.28
N VAL A 26 -6.09 -13.10 5.07
CA VAL A 26 -6.73 -12.01 5.83
C VAL A 26 -5.76 -11.49 6.88
N ARG A 27 -5.07 -12.38 7.60
CA ARG A 27 -4.08 -12.00 8.63
C ARG A 27 -2.89 -11.24 8.04
N SER A 28 -2.34 -11.71 6.92
CA SER A 28 -1.24 -11.04 6.22
C SER A 28 -1.65 -9.67 5.70
N GLY A 29 -2.82 -9.57 5.03
CA GLY A 29 -3.34 -8.28 4.58
C GLY A 29 -3.60 -7.32 5.74
N ALA A 30 -4.14 -7.83 6.85
CA ALA A 30 -4.45 -7.02 8.02
C ALA A 30 -3.20 -6.47 8.69
N PHE A 31 -2.12 -7.25 8.69
CA PHE A 31 -0.81 -6.81 9.16
C PHE A 31 -0.26 -5.67 8.30
N VAL A 32 -0.31 -5.80 6.96
CA VAL A 32 0.14 -4.73 6.04
C VAL A 32 -0.66 -3.43 6.24
N GLU A 33 -2.00 -3.52 6.31
CA GLU A 33 -2.87 -2.36 6.55
C GLU A 33 -2.62 -1.74 7.94
N MET A 34 -2.37 -2.57 8.96
CA MET A 34 -2.01 -2.08 10.29
C MET A 34 -0.67 -1.34 10.26
N VAL A 35 0.35 -1.88 9.58
CA VAL A 35 1.65 -1.22 9.45
C VAL A 35 1.51 0.10 8.69
N ALA A 36 0.75 0.14 7.60
CA ALA A 36 0.50 1.37 6.85
C ALA A 36 -0.13 2.44 7.74
N GLN A 37 -1.14 2.07 8.54
CA GLN A 37 -1.81 3.01 9.44
C GLN A 37 -0.93 3.42 10.63
N ARG A 38 -0.46 2.46 11.43
CA ARG A 38 0.33 2.73 12.64
C ARG A 38 1.68 3.32 12.32
N GLY A 39 2.30 2.92 11.22
CA GLY A 39 3.59 3.46 10.80
C GLY A 39 3.56 4.98 10.64
N VAL A 40 2.50 5.55 10.05
CA VAL A 40 2.36 7.01 9.92
C VAL A 40 1.87 7.67 11.20
N GLU A 41 0.88 7.09 11.91
CA GLU A 41 0.43 7.62 13.20
C GLU A 41 1.57 7.75 14.23
N CYS A 42 2.53 6.82 14.17
CA CYS A 42 3.69 6.77 15.07
C CYS A 42 4.94 7.48 14.50
N GLY A 43 4.87 8.10 13.32
CA GLY A 43 5.99 8.81 12.69
C GLY A 43 7.14 7.91 12.21
N LEU A 44 6.89 6.61 12.02
CA LEU A 44 7.86 5.62 11.55
C LEU A 44 7.91 5.52 10.02
N LEU A 45 6.78 5.81 9.36
CA LEU A 45 6.64 5.88 7.90
C LEU A 45 6.40 7.31 7.43
N LYS A 46 6.85 7.59 6.22
CA LYS A 46 6.44 8.75 5.41
C LYS A 46 5.03 8.53 4.87
N ARG A 47 4.26 9.59 4.57
CA ARG A 47 2.87 9.43 4.09
C ARG A 47 2.81 8.69 2.76
N TRP A 48 3.74 8.96 1.85
CA TRP A 48 3.77 8.24 0.56
C TRP A 48 4.00 6.72 0.73
N GLN A 49 4.69 6.30 1.81
CA GLN A 49 4.93 4.88 2.11
C GLN A 49 3.64 4.19 2.58
N ASP A 50 2.81 4.87 3.39
CA ASP A 50 1.49 4.33 3.76
C ASP A 50 0.62 4.12 2.52
N LEU A 51 0.60 5.11 1.62
CA LEU A 51 -0.28 5.08 0.47
C LEU A 51 0.15 3.98 -0.49
N SER A 52 1.46 3.79 -0.64
CA SER A 52 2.03 2.69 -1.42
C SER A 52 1.66 1.32 -0.84
N LEU A 53 1.71 1.13 0.49
CA LEU A 53 1.30 -0.12 1.13
C LEU A 53 -0.20 -0.39 0.98
N ARG A 54 -1.03 0.65 1.09
CA ARG A 54 -2.48 0.53 0.90
C ARG A 54 -2.85 0.25 -0.55
N ALA A 55 -2.14 0.85 -1.50
CA ALA A 55 -2.29 0.56 -2.93
C ALA A 55 -1.93 -0.90 -3.23
N LEU A 56 -0.80 -1.39 -2.72
CA LEU A 56 -0.41 -2.80 -2.82
C LEU A 56 -1.46 -3.72 -2.19
N SER A 57 -1.92 -3.40 -0.98
CA SER A 57 -2.98 -4.17 -0.32
C SER A 57 -4.28 -4.17 -1.12
N LEU A 58 -4.64 -3.06 -1.79
CA LEU A 58 -5.81 -3.02 -2.67
C LEU A 58 -5.66 -3.97 -3.87
N GLN A 59 -4.49 -3.99 -4.51
CA GLN A 59 -4.20 -4.89 -5.62
C GLN A 59 -4.23 -6.36 -5.18
N ASP A 60 -3.61 -6.70 -4.05
CA ASP A 60 -3.62 -8.05 -3.48
C ASP A 60 -5.04 -8.56 -3.19
N ARG A 61 -5.98 -7.64 -2.98
CA ARG A 61 -7.40 -7.92 -2.71
C ARG A 61 -8.25 -8.05 -3.96
N ASN A 62 -7.69 -7.88 -5.15
CA ASN A 62 -8.44 -8.07 -6.37
C ASN A 62 -9.00 -9.50 -6.42
N GLY A 63 -10.31 -9.63 -6.63
CA GLY A 63 -11.02 -10.91 -6.62
C GLY A 63 -11.27 -11.54 -5.24
N TRP A 64 -11.03 -10.84 -4.13
CA TRP A 64 -11.42 -11.35 -2.80
C TRP A 64 -12.94 -11.35 -2.64
N ALA A 65 -13.46 -12.33 -1.89
CA ALA A 65 -14.87 -12.37 -1.51
C ALA A 65 -15.18 -11.25 -0.49
N GLU A 66 -16.42 -10.76 -0.48
CA GLU A 66 -16.85 -9.69 0.45
C GLU A 66 -16.62 -10.05 1.92
N GLU A 67 -16.80 -11.33 2.27
CA GLU A 67 -16.56 -11.86 3.62
C GLU A 67 -15.07 -11.76 4.03
N ASP A 68 -14.14 -12.00 3.11
CA ASP A 68 -12.71 -11.84 3.37
C ASP A 68 -12.35 -10.36 3.56
N VAL A 69 -12.95 -9.47 2.76
CA VAL A 69 -12.75 -8.03 2.88
C VAL A 69 -13.32 -7.51 4.21
N ALA A 70 -14.46 -8.02 4.65
CA ALA A 70 -15.03 -7.69 5.96
C ALA A 70 -14.15 -8.22 7.10
N ALA A 71 -13.68 -9.47 7.00
CA ALA A 71 -12.78 -10.08 7.98
C ALA A 71 -11.44 -9.31 8.07
N LEU A 72 -10.91 -8.87 6.93
CA LEU A 72 -9.71 -8.01 6.87
C LEU A 72 -9.90 -6.73 7.68
N ARG A 73 -11.01 -6.00 7.44
CA ARG A 73 -11.27 -4.75 8.17
C ARG A 73 -11.36 -4.97 9.68
N ALA A 74 -12.04 -6.04 10.10
CA ALA A 74 -12.17 -6.40 11.51
C ALA A 74 -10.80 -6.75 12.13
N GLU A 75 -9.99 -7.53 11.43
CA GLU A 75 -8.67 -7.94 11.90
C GLU A 75 -7.68 -6.75 11.92
N THR A 76 -7.70 -5.87 10.90
CA THR A 76 -6.91 -4.64 10.90
C THR A 76 -7.26 -3.77 12.10
N ALA A 77 -8.56 -3.54 12.36
CA ALA A 77 -8.99 -2.74 13.52
C ALA A 77 -8.50 -3.35 14.84
N ARG A 78 -8.59 -4.68 14.98
CA ARG A 78 -8.07 -5.40 16.15
C ARG A 78 -6.57 -5.18 16.30
N LEU A 79 -5.78 -5.38 15.24
CA LEU A 79 -4.32 -5.21 15.26
C LEU A 79 -3.93 -3.76 15.55
N VAL A 80 -4.55 -2.77 14.90
CA VAL A 80 -4.31 -1.34 15.16
C VAL A 80 -4.57 -1.02 16.64
N SER A 81 -5.67 -1.51 17.22
CA SER A 81 -5.98 -1.27 18.64
C SER A 81 -4.99 -1.92 19.62
N ALA A 82 -4.38 -3.05 19.22
CA ALA A 82 -3.48 -3.83 20.07
C ALA A 82 -2.00 -3.44 19.91
N THR A 83 -1.61 -2.82 18.79
CA THR A 83 -0.23 -2.45 18.50
C THR A 83 0.04 -1.02 18.94
N ALA A 84 0.93 -0.87 19.93
CA ALA A 84 1.46 0.42 20.36
C ALA A 84 2.57 0.94 19.43
N CYS A 85 2.88 2.23 19.51
CA CYS A 85 3.91 2.85 18.67
C CYS A 85 5.33 2.38 18.95
N ASP A 86 5.59 1.83 20.13
CA ASP A 86 6.87 1.27 20.56
C ASP A 86 6.91 -0.27 20.41
N ALA A 87 5.94 -0.87 19.74
CA ALA A 87 5.91 -2.30 19.50
C ALA A 87 7.11 -2.73 18.63
N GLU A 88 8.01 -3.54 19.18
CA GLU A 88 9.23 -4.00 18.51
C GLU A 88 8.97 -4.59 17.13
N SER A 89 7.92 -5.41 16.99
CA SER A 89 7.54 -6.02 15.70
C SER A 89 7.19 -5.02 14.61
N LEU A 90 6.60 -3.86 14.96
CA LEU A 90 6.26 -2.80 14.02
C LEU A 90 7.54 -2.08 13.56
N THR A 91 8.36 -1.67 14.52
CA THR A 91 9.62 -0.98 14.25
C THR A 91 10.56 -1.84 13.41
N LEU A 92 10.80 -3.09 13.81
CA LEU A 92 11.68 -4.01 13.11
C LEU A 92 11.22 -4.25 11.67
N TRP A 93 9.92 -4.47 11.46
CA TRP A 93 9.40 -4.67 10.11
C TRP A 93 9.61 -3.45 9.22
N ILE A 94 9.35 -2.25 9.74
CA ILE A 94 9.52 -0.99 8.99
C ILE A 94 11.00 -0.74 8.68
N GLU A 95 11.89 -0.97 9.64
CA GLU A 95 13.33 -0.77 9.47
C GLU A 95 13.91 -1.70 8.40
N GLU A 96 13.58 -2.99 8.46
CA GLU A 96 14.03 -3.98 7.48
C GLU A 96 13.42 -3.72 6.08
N SER A 97 12.19 -3.22 6.02
CA SER A 97 11.51 -2.88 4.76
C SER A 97 11.96 -1.55 4.15
N ARG A 98 12.67 -0.70 4.92
CA ARG A 98 13.00 0.68 4.51
C ARG A 98 13.68 0.76 3.16
N LYS A 99 14.61 -0.17 2.89
CA LYS A 99 15.32 -0.24 1.61
C LYS A 99 14.38 -0.57 0.44
N GLY A 100 13.44 -1.49 0.66
CA GLY A 100 12.46 -1.89 -0.35
C GLY A 100 11.52 -0.77 -0.75
N PHE A 101 11.16 0.14 0.18
CA PHE A 101 10.33 1.29 -0.16
C PHE A 101 10.95 2.15 -1.27
N ASP A 102 12.24 2.48 -1.16
CA ASP A 102 12.91 3.35 -2.14
C ASP A 102 13.26 2.65 -3.45
N SER A 103 13.75 1.39 -3.40
CA SER A 103 14.29 0.72 -4.58
C SER A 103 13.30 -0.19 -5.32
N GLU A 104 12.19 -0.57 -4.67
CA GLU A 104 11.21 -1.50 -5.25
C GLU A 104 9.81 -0.89 -5.30
N MET A 105 9.36 -0.25 -4.22
CA MET A 105 7.97 0.23 -4.13
C MET A 105 7.73 1.59 -4.79
N LEU A 106 8.61 2.56 -4.58
CA LEU A 106 8.49 3.90 -5.14
C LEU A 106 8.68 3.97 -6.67
N PRO A 107 9.67 3.28 -7.27
CA PRO A 107 9.99 3.47 -8.68
C PRO A 107 8.86 3.23 -9.68
N PRO A 108 7.98 2.21 -9.54
CA PRO A 108 6.84 2.04 -10.43
C PRO A 108 5.97 3.31 -10.52
N TYR A 109 5.71 3.96 -9.38
CA TYR A 109 4.90 5.18 -9.32
C TYR A 109 5.61 6.38 -9.94
N LEU A 110 6.93 6.53 -9.72
CA LEU A 110 7.73 7.61 -10.32
C LEU A 110 7.73 7.51 -11.86
N VAL A 111 7.98 6.30 -12.38
CA VAL A 111 7.97 6.05 -13.83
C VAL A 111 6.57 6.31 -14.39
N ALA A 112 5.52 5.83 -13.72
CA ALA A 112 4.14 6.08 -14.12
C ALA A 112 3.80 7.56 -14.22
N TYR A 113 4.10 8.33 -13.18
CA TYR A 113 3.84 9.77 -13.17
C TYR A 113 4.58 10.46 -14.31
N LYS A 114 5.87 10.15 -14.50
CA LYS A 114 6.69 10.72 -15.57
C LYS A 114 6.11 10.39 -16.94
N THR A 115 5.87 9.11 -17.22
CA THR A 115 5.32 8.65 -18.50
C THR A 115 3.99 9.32 -18.81
N LEU A 116 3.07 9.38 -17.84
CA LEU A 116 1.75 9.98 -18.03
C LEU A 116 1.83 11.50 -18.22
N ALA A 117 2.70 12.19 -17.46
CA ALA A 117 2.88 13.63 -17.55
C ALA A 117 3.53 14.08 -18.87
N GLU A 118 4.32 13.22 -19.51
CA GLU A 118 4.98 13.48 -20.79
C GLU A 118 4.10 13.15 -22.00
N MET A 119 2.92 12.56 -21.81
CA MET A 119 1.97 12.35 -22.89
C MET A 119 1.43 13.68 -23.43
N ASP A 120 1.26 13.79 -24.75
CA ASP A 120 0.59 14.94 -25.38
C ASP A 120 -0.85 15.13 -24.86
N ALA A 121 -1.52 14.01 -24.56
CA ALA A 121 -2.88 13.97 -24.03
C ALA A 121 -2.96 12.95 -22.87
N PRO A 122 -2.60 13.35 -21.64
CA PRO A 122 -2.67 12.46 -20.48
C PRO A 122 -4.11 12.02 -20.18
N PRO A 123 -4.32 10.83 -19.59
CA PRO A 123 -5.61 10.41 -19.08
C PRO A 123 -6.25 11.47 -18.17
N ARG A 124 -7.58 11.65 -18.30
CA ARG A 124 -8.32 12.63 -17.48
C ARG A 124 -8.17 12.37 -15.99
N VAL A 125 -8.19 11.09 -15.59
CA VAL A 125 -8.01 10.68 -14.19
C VAL A 125 -6.63 11.06 -13.64
N PHE A 126 -5.56 10.94 -14.44
CA PHE A 126 -4.24 11.43 -14.06
C PHE A 126 -4.26 12.95 -13.89
N SER A 127 -4.81 13.68 -14.86
CA SER A 127 -4.90 15.14 -14.83
C SER A 127 -5.72 15.66 -13.64
N ALA A 128 -6.78 14.94 -13.26
CA ALA A 128 -7.62 15.27 -12.11
C ALA A 128 -6.94 15.00 -10.76
N THR A 129 -5.95 14.09 -10.73
CA THR A 129 -5.27 13.68 -9.49
C THR A 129 -3.92 14.37 -9.31
N SER A 130 -3.23 14.73 -10.41
CA SER A 130 -2.02 15.54 -10.36
C SER A 130 -2.38 16.93 -9.86
N LEU A 131 -2.00 17.26 -8.62
CA LEU A 131 -2.41 18.49 -7.95
C LEU A 131 -1.75 19.75 -8.56
N ARG A 132 -0.76 19.58 -9.44
CA ARG A 132 0.07 20.65 -9.99
C ARG A 132 -0.23 20.95 -11.46
N LEU A 133 -0.38 22.25 -11.75
CA LEU A 133 -0.46 22.79 -13.11
C LEU A 133 0.90 22.72 -13.81
N ASP A 134 1.97 23.17 -13.13
CA ASP A 134 3.35 23.00 -13.60
C ASP A 134 3.96 21.73 -13.01
N LYS A 135 4.21 20.75 -13.88
CA LYS A 135 4.79 19.45 -13.51
C LYS A 135 6.31 19.41 -13.62
N ALA A 136 6.94 20.42 -14.23
CA ALA A 136 8.39 20.40 -14.47
C ALA A 136 9.23 20.21 -13.19
N PRO A 137 8.89 20.82 -12.03
CA PRO A 137 9.62 20.58 -10.79
C PRO A 137 9.53 19.15 -10.27
N VAL A 138 8.37 18.50 -10.45
CA VAL A 138 8.15 17.11 -10.05
C VAL A 138 8.93 16.17 -10.96
N LEU A 139 8.86 16.39 -12.28
CA LEU A 139 9.62 15.62 -13.28
C LEU A 139 11.13 15.69 -13.02
N ALA A 140 11.66 16.89 -12.75
CA ALA A 140 13.07 17.04 -12.41
C ALA A 140 13.47 16.32 -11.11
N ALA A 141 12.56 16.22 -10.13
CA ALA A 141 12.81 15.46 -8.91
C ALA A 141 12.77 13.95 -9.15
N ILE A 142 11.83 13.47 -9.96
CA ILE A 142 11.75 12.07 -10.41
C ILE A 142 13.07 11.68 -11.09
N ASP A 143 13.56 12.49 -12.02
CA ASP A 143 14.80 12.21 -12.75
C ASP A 143 15.99 12.06 -11.81
N ARG A 144 16.18 13.02 -10.90
CA ARG A 144 17.24 12.94 -9.89
C ARG A 144 17.13 11.68 -9.02
N LYS A 145 15.91 11.30 -8.62
CA LYS A 145 15.69 10.10 -7.80
C LYS A 145 16.03 8.82 -8.56
N LEU A 146 15.58 8.69 -9.81
CA LEU A 146 15.88 7.53 -10.65
C LEU A 146 17.37 7.44 -10.99
N GLU A 147 18.04 8.57 -11.26
CA GLU A 147 19.49 8.64 -11.44
C GLU A 147 20.25 8.22 -10.18
N ALA A 148 19.84 8.69 -9.01
CA ALA A 148 20.45 8.31 -7.73
C ALA A 148 20.28 6.80 -7.45
N LEU A 149 19.11 6.25 -7.75
CA LEU A 149 18.84 4.81 -7.65
C LEU A 149 19.73 4.01 -8.61
N ALA A 150 19.88 4.46 -9.87
CA ALA A 150 20.78 3.85 -10.83
C ALA A 150 22.25 3.89 -10.40
N ALA A 151 22.69 5.01 -9.83
CA ALA A 151 24.05 5.18 -9.33
C ALA A 151 24.35 4.37 -8.06
N SER A 152 23.32 3.94 -7.32
CA SER A 152 23.48 3.14 -6.09
C SER A 152 24.06 1.73 -6.34
N GLY A 153 24.07 1.27 -7.59
CA GLY A 153 24.50 -0.08 -7.96
C GLY A 153 23.51 -1.18 -7.60
N ARG A 154 22.37 -0.84 -6.99
CA ARG A 154 21.27 -1.79 -6.76
C ARG A 154 20.45 -1.95 -8.03
N PRO A 155 20.02 -3.18 -8.38
CA PRO A 155 19.07 -3.36 -9.46
C PRO A 155 17.69 -2.83 -9.07
N ALA A 156 16.87 -2.53 -10.07
CA ALA A 156 15.45 -2.26 -9.87
C ALA A 156 14.70 -3.55 -9.51
N GLU A 157 13.40 -3.43 -9.25
CA GLU A 157 12.50 -4.57 -9.03
C GLU A 157 12.70 -5.66 -10.10
N GLY A 158 12.70 -6.92 -9.66
CA GLY A 158 12.93 -8.08 -10.54
C GLY A 158 14.39 -8.23 -11.00
N GLY A 159 15.34 -7.49 -10.42
CA GLY A 159 16.77 -7.64 -10.69
C GLY A 159 17.24 -6.99 -11.99
N LYS A 160 16.44 -6.11 -12.60
CA LYS A 160 16.72 -5.52 -13.91
C LYS A 160 17.64 -4.28 -13.81
N PRO A 161 18.47 -4.02 -14.85
CA PRO A 161 19.15 -2.74 -14.97
C PRO A 161 18.14 -1.59 -15.07
N TRP A 162 18.45 -0.45 -14.45
CA TRP A 162 17.55 0.70 -14.38
C TRP A 162 17.02 1.20 -15.73
N PRO A 163 17.84 1.35 -16.79
CA PRO A 163 17.32 1.75 -18.09
C PRO A 163 16.29 0.76 -18.66
N GLU A 164 16.57 -0.54 -18.58
CA GLU A 164 15.64 -1.58 -19.05
C GLU A 164 14.34 -1.57 -18.23
N TYR A 165 14.45 -1.39 -16.90
CA TYR A 165 13.29 -1.29 -16.02
C TYR A 165 12.41 -0.08 -16.37
N ILE A 166 13.00 1.10 -16.56
CA ILE A 166 12.26 2.33 -16.89
C ILE A 166 11.56 2.19 -18.24
N ASP A 167 12.26 1.68 -19.26
CA ASP A 167 11.69 1.51 -20.61
C ASP A 167 10.51 0.54 -20.59
N ARG A 168 10.66 -0.62 -19.93
CA ARG A 168 9.61 -1.63 -19.85
C ARG A 168 8.41 -1.15 -19.04
N THR A 169 8.68 -0.48 -17.91
CA THR A 169 7.62 0.07 -17.06
C THR A 169 6.86 1.15 -17.83
N SER A 170 7.55 2.08 -18.48
CA SER A 170 6.92 3.12 -19.32
C SER A 170 6.05 2.51 -20.42
N ALA A 171 6.55 1.49 -21.13
CA ALA A 171 5.77 0.79 -22.16
C ALA A 171 4.52 0.12 -21.59
N ALA A 172 4.61 -0.51 -20.40
CA ALA A 172 3.47 -1.09 -19.71
C ALA A 172 2.44 -0.01 -19.31
N ILE A 173 2.90 1.13 -18.79
CA ILE A 173 2.04 2.27 -18.43
C ILE A 173 1.28 2.81 -19.64
N LEU A 174 1.94 2.96 -20.79
CA LEU A 174 1.29 3.40 -22.01
C LEU A 174 0.22 2.41 -22.49
N GLY A 175 0.53 1.10 -22.44
CA GLY A 175 -0.45 0.06 -22.73
C GLY A 175 -1.65 0.10 -21.77
N PHE A 176 -1.37 0.32 -20.48
CA PHE A 176 -2.37 0.40 -19.43
C PHE A 176 -3.26 1.64 -19.57
N ALA A 177 -2.69 2.81 -19.85
CA ALA A 177 -3.43 4.04 -20.13
C ALA A 177 -4.35 3.88 -21.36
N GLY A 178 -3.92 3.13 -22.38
CA GLY A 178 -4.74 2.80 -23.54
C GLY A 178 -5.93 1.87 -23.23
N SER A 179 -5.92 1.17 -22.09
CA SER A 179 -7.00 0.26 -21.68
C SER A 179 -8.14 0.93 -20.90
N LEU A 180 -8.05 2.24 -20.61
CA LEU A 180 -9.05 2.96 -19.81
C LEU A 180 -10.46 2.92 -20.40
N GLU A 181 -10.60 2.80 -21.71
CA GLU A 181 -11.88 2.72 -22.42
C GLU A 181 -12.37 1.26 -22.60
N ALA A 182 -11.62 0.28 -22.09
CA ALA A 182 -11.95 -1.15 -22.18
C ALA A 182 -12.63 -1.68 -20.92
N GLU A 183 -13.13 -2.92 -20.98
CA GLU A 183 -13.62 -3.65 -19.81
C GLU A 183 -12.47 -3.80 -18.79
N GLY A 184 -12.68 -3.35 -17.55
CA GLY A 184 -11.62 -3.23 -16.53
C GLY A 184 -10.97 -1.83 -16.41
N GLY A 185 -11.44 -0.85 -17.19
CA GLY A 185 -10.93 0.53 -17.15
C GLY A 185 -10.98 1.21 -15.77
N ASP A 186 -11.88 0.79 -14.87
CA ASP A 186 -11.97 1.31 -13.51
C ASP A 186 -10.74 0.94 -12.64
N GLU A 187 -10.21 -0.28 -12.80
CA GLU A 187 -8.98 -0.70 -12.11
C GLU A 187 -7.79 0.11 -12.63
N ALA A 188 -7.75 0.35 -13.94
CA ALA A 188 -6.73 1.19 -14.54
C ALA A 188 -6.81 2.65 -14.09
N ALA A 189 -8.03 3.19 -14.00
CA ALA A 189 -8.25 4.53 -13.51
C ALA A 189 -7.83 4.67 -12.04
N ALA A 190 -8.19 3.71 -11.19
CA ALA A 190 -7.84 3.70 -9.77
C ALA A 190 -6.32 3.68 -9.56
N TRP A 191 -5.61 2.81 -10.28
CA TRP A 191 -4.16 2.70 -10.18
C TRP A 191 -3.43 3.95 -10.70
N ILE A 192 -3.90 4.54 -11.80
CA ILE A 192 -3.36 5.80 -12.33
C ILE A 192 -3.57 6.94 -11.32
N ALA A 193 -4.75 7.03 -10.72
CA ALA A 193 -5.02 8.03 -9.68
C ALA A 193 -4.09 7.84 -8.47
N GLN A 194 -3.94 6.60 -7.98
CA GLN A 194 -3.03 6.29 -6.87
C GLN A 194 -1.59 6.68 -7.19
N SER A 195 -1.10 6.37 -8.38
CA SER A 195 0.26 6.74 -8.82
C SER A 195 0.46 8.25 -8.82
N GLY A 196 -0.52 9.01 -9.32
CA GLY A 196 -0.52 10.47 -9.25
C GLY A 196 -0.39 10.99 -7.83
N MET A 197 -1.26 10.51 -6.94
CA MET A 197 -1.32 10.94 -5.54
C MET A 197 -0.05 10.59 -4.75
N ILE A 198 0.46 9.37 -4.89
CA ILE A 198 1.68 8.90 -4.19
C ILE A 198 2.87 9.77 -4.54
N VAL A 199 3.06 10.09 -5.83
CA VAL A 199 4.20 10.89 -6.28
C VAL A 199 4.10 12.35 -5.85
N GLU A 200 2.91 12.94 -5.87
CA GLU A 200 2.70 14.31 -5.38
C GLU A 200 3.06 14.42 -3.89
N ILE A 201 2.63 13.46 -3.08
CA ILE A 201 2.93 13.43 -1.63
C ILE A 201 4.41 13.15 -1.38
N TRP A 202 5.00 12.20 -2.11
CA TRP A 202 6.45 11.95 -2.06
C TRP A 202 7.24 13.24 -2.35
N TYR A 203 6.88 13.93 -3.43
CA TYR A 203 7.56 15.17 -3.83
C TYR A 203 7.42 16.29 -2.80
N GLU A 204 6.27 16.40 -2.13
CA GLU A 204 6.08 17.34 -1.02
C GLU A 204 6.98 17.03 0.17
N GLU A 205 7.07 15.75 0.56
CA GLU A 205 7.88 15.33 1.71
C GLU A 205 9.39 15.32 1.46
N GLU A 206 9.85 15.28 0.21
CA GLU A 206 11.27 15.45 -0.16
C GLU A 206 11.72 16.93 -0.10
N ARG A 207 10.78 17.87 0.01
CA ARG A 207 11.07 19.31 0.08
C ARG A 207 11.08 19.88 1.50
N GLU A 208 10.54 19.14 2.47
CA GLU A 208 10.49 19.49 3.89
C GLU A 208 11.77 19.02 4.61
#